data_AF-A0A9D1V629-F1
#
_entry.id   AF-A0A9D1V629-F1
#
_cell.length_a   1.000
_cell.length_b   1.000
_cell.length_c   1.000
_cell.angle_alpha   90.00
_cell.angle_beta   90.00
_cell.angle_gamma   90.00
#
_symmetry.space_group_name_H-M   'P 1'
#
loop_
_entity.id
_entity.type
_entity.pdbx_description
1 polymer ?
#
loop_
_entity_poly.entity_id
_entity_poly.type
_entity_poly.pdbx_seq_one_letter_code
_entity_poly.pdbx_strand_id
1 'polypeptide(L)'
;MTEIQTQVKKACAVRIYKEGKEREYPAGTKQFEDVLAAWDEMTKQALPMPAFGVSLDALTREERKKGTWAEFLFTEEQGEELPFERLLVQCEPQFCGFNLIRYTQGGYNGRCYYLDLNGGDMSALCECLANL
;
A
#
# COMPACT_ATOMS: atom_id res chain seq x y z
N MET A 1 -8.78 11.79 -9.73
CA MET A 1 -8.42 10.42 -9.34
C MET A 1 -7.09 10.10 -10.00
N THR A 2 -6.07 9.75 -9.23
CA THR A 2 -4.73 9.49 -9.77
C THR A 2 -4.67 8.11 -10.43
N GLU A 3 -3.66 7.87 -11.26
CA GLU A 3 -3.46 6.55 -11.88
C GLU A 3 -3.35 5.45 -10.80
N ILE A 4 -2.56 5.67 -9.75
CA ILE A 4 -2.35 4.72 -8.65
C ILE A 4 -3.66 4.37 -7.93
N GLN A 5 -4.51 5.36 -7.63
CA GLN A 5 -5.81 5.11 -7.01
C GLN A 5 -6.65 4.17 -7.87
N THR A 6 -6.56 4.31 -9.19
CA THR A 6 -7.27 3.43 -10.13
C THR A 6 -6.63 2.05 -10.19
N GLN A 7 -5.30 1.96 -10.17
CA GLN A 7 -4.59 0.68 -10.22
C GLN A 7 -4.84 -0.15 -8.96
N VAL A 8 -4.84 0.43 -7.75
CA VAL A 8 -5.08 -0.30 -6.50
C VAL A 8 -6.41 -1.07 -6.51
N LYS A 9 -7.44 -0.53 -7.17
CA LYS A 9 -8.75 -1.19 -7.32
C LYS A 9 -8.72 -2.47 -8.16
N LYS A 10 -7.65 -2.69 -8.93
CA LYS A 10 -7.43 -3.92 -9.70
C LYS A 10 -6.77 -5.03 -8.89
N ALA A 11 -6.47 -4.79 -7.61
CA ALA A 11 -5.88 -5.82 -6.76
C ALA A 11 -6.78 -7.05 -6.67
N CYS A 12 -6.21 -8.24 -6.77
CA CYS A 12 -6.92 -9.50 -6.64
C CYS A 12 -6.96 -10.01 -5.19
N ALA A 13 -6.10 -9.47 -4.32
CA ALA A 13 -6.09 -9.72 -2.89
C ALA A 13 -5.38 -8.57 -2.16
N VAL A 14 -5.64 -8.47 -0.86
CA VAL A 14 -4.82 -7.67 0.06
C VAL A 14 -4.22 -8.58 1.12
N ARG A 15 -2.94 -8.38 1.42
CA ARG A 15 -2.23 -9.10 2.47
C ARG A 15 -1.81 -8.13 3.55
N ILE A 16 -2.19 -8.43 4.77
CA ILE A 16 -1.91 -7.63 5.94
C ILE A 16 -0.78 -8.29 6.72
N TYR A 17 0.22 -7.51 7.07
CA TYR A 17 1.32 -7.91 7.94
C TYR A 17 1.17 -7.22 9.28
N LYS A 18 1.17 -7.98 10.36
CA LYS A 18 1.10 -7.47 11.73
C LYS A 18 2.07 -8.26 12.60
N GLU A 19 3.11 -7.58 13.10
CA GLU A 19 4.12 -8.19 13.98
C GLU A 19 4.71 -9.50 13.41
N GLY A 20 4.98 -9.52 12.11
CA GLY A 20 5.56 -10.67 11.41
C GLY A 20 4.57 -11.79 11.04
N LYS A 21 3.29 -11.68 11.40
CA LYS A 21 2.23 -12.57 10.91
C LYS A 21 1.59 -11.97 9.66
N GLU A 22 1.29 -12.83 8.69
CA GLU A 22 0.59 -12.44 7.46
C GLU A 22 -0.80 -13.06 7.38
N ARG A 23 -1.77 -12.30 6.89
CA ARG A 23 -3.11 -12.77 6.53
C ARG A 23 -3.47 -12.21 5.18
N GLU A 24 -4.02 -13.03 4.31
CA GLU A 24 -4.42 -12.66 2.96
C GLU A 24 -5.94 -12.72 2.82
N TYR A 25 -6.50 -11.67 2.23
CA TYR A 25 -7.93 -11.51 1.97
C TYR A 25 -8.15 -11.34 0.46
N PRO A 26 -8.67 -12.37 -0.22
CA PRO A 26 -8.99 -12.29 -1.65
C PRO A 26 -10.07 -11.26 -1.97
N ALA A 27 -10.05 -10.75 -3.20
CA ALA A 27 -11.11 -9.89 -3.73
C ALA A 27 -12.48 -10.57 -3.62
N GLY A 28 -13.50 -9.78 -3.25
CA GLY A 28 -14.87 -10.24 -3.00
C GLY A 28 -15.10 -10.74 -1.57
N THR A 29 -14.10 -10.73 -0.70
CA THR A 29 -14.31 -10.88 0.75
C THR A 29 -14.64 -9.54 1.39
N LYS A 30 -15.42 -9.55 2.47
CA LYS A 30 -15.76 -8.33 3.22
C LYS A 30 -14.50 -7.59 3.69
N GLN A 31 -13.49 -8.32 4.18
CA GLN A 31 -12.25 -7.73 4.67
C GLN A 31 -11.49 -7.00 3.56
N PHE A 32 -11.46 -7.54 2.35
CA PHE A 32 -10.87 -6.87 1.20
C PHE A 32 -11.63 -5.58 0.86
N GLU A 33 -12.97 -5.62 0.85
CA GLU A 33 -13.82 -4.46 0.59
C GLU A 33 -13.65 -3.37 1.65
N ASP A 34 -13.58 -3.76 2.93
CA ASP A 34 -13.35 -2.84 4.06
C ASP A 34 -12.00 -2.12 3.92
N VAL A 35 -10.94 -2.85 3.51
CA VAL A 35 -9.60 -2.26 3.27
C VAL A 35 -9.61 -1.31 2.08
N LEU A 36 -10.28 -1.67 0.97
CA LEU A 36 -10.40 -0.78 -0.18
C LEU A 36 -11.20 0.48 0.15
N ALA A 37 -12.27 0.38 0.94
CA ALA A 37 -13.04 1.53 1.37
C ALA A 37 -12.21 2.46 2.26
N ALA A 38 -11.44 1.90 3.20
CA ALA A 38 -10.53 2.68 4.04
C ALA A 38 -9.41 3.35 3.23
N TRP A 39 -8.85 2.65 2.24
CA TRP A 39 -7.88 3.20 1.30
C TRP A 39 -8.45 4.35 0.47
N ASP A 40 -9.65 4.18 -0.08
CA ASP A 40 -10.32 5.19 -0.91
C ASP A 40 -10.62 6.45 -0.11
N GLU A 41 -11.10 6.32 1.14
CA GLU A 41 -11.35 7.48 2.00
C GLU A 41 -10.04 8.17 2.40
N MET A 42 -9.02 7.40 2.81
CA MET A 42 -7.69 7.93 3.13
C MET A 42 -7.08 8.70 1.96
N THR A 43 -7.22 8.19 0.73
CA THR A 43 -6.57 8.77 -0.45
C THR A 43 -7.45 9.73 -1.24
N LYS A 44 -8.67 10.01 -0.81
CA LYS A 44 -9.68 10.78 -1.56
C LYS A 44 -9.20 12.15 -2.06
N GLN A 45 -8.40 12.85 -1.25
CA GLN A 45 -7.84 14.16 -1.58
C GLN A 45 -6.33 14.10 -1.89
N ALA A 46 -5.76 12.89 -1.94
CA ALA A 46 -4.33 12.71 -2.04
C ALA A 46 -3.78 13.16 -3.40
N LEU A 47 -2.58 13.74 -3.36
CA LEU A 47 -1.85 14.25 -4.51
C LEU A 47 -0.57 13.43 -4.73
N PRO A 48 -0.29 13.00 -5.97
CA PRO A 48 0.97 12.34 -6.26
C PRO A 48 2.10 13.38 -6.22
N MET A 49 3.17 13.07 -5.50
CA MET A 49 4.35 13.92 -5.41
C MET A 49 5.59 13.15 -5.89
N PRO A 50 6.65 13.84 -6.32
CA PRO A 50 7.93 13.19 -6.62
C PRO A 50 8.44 12.44 -5.39
N ALA A 51 8.61 11.12 -5.52
CA ALA A 51 9.26 10.33 -4.48
C ALA A 51 10.77 10.57 -4.55
N PHE A 52 11.34 11.13 -3.49
CA PHE A 52 12.79 11.32 -3.38
C PHE A 52 13.51 10.09 -2.81
N GLY A 53 12.77 9.17 -2.19
CA GLY A 53 13.29 7.94 -1.60
C GLY A 53 13.26 6.73 -2.54
N VAL A 54 14.19 5.81 -2.31
CA VAL A 54 14.18 4.47 -2.93
C VAL A 54 13.97 3.41 -1.85
N SER A 55 13.28 2.34 -2.18
CA SER A 55 13.15 1.15 -1.34
C SER A 55 14.26 0.15 -1.66
N LEU A 56 14.72 -0.54 -0.62
CA LEU A 56 15.71 -1.61 -0.67
C LEU A 56 15.08 -2.87 -0.09
N ASP A 57 15.06 -3.95 -0.87
CA ASP A 57 14.27 -5.15 -0.55
C ASP A 57 14.58 -5.72 0.84
N ALA A 58 15.87 -5.86 1.18
CA ALA A 58 16.30 -6.39 2.47
C ALA A 58 15.79 -5.53 3.65
N LEU A 59 15.90 -4.20 3.55
CA LEU A 59 15.44 -3.29 4.60
C LEU A 59 13.92 -3.30 4.72
N THR A 60 13.21 -3.27 3.58
CA THR A 60 11.74 -3.31 3.56
C THR A 60 11.22 -4.60 4.17
N ARG A 61 11.84 -5.75 3.90
CA ARG A 61 11.45 -7.03 4.52
C ARG A 61 11.73 -7.07 6.02
N GLU A 62 12.84 -6.50 6.48
CA GLU A 62 13.14 -6.41 7.92
C GLU A 62 12.15 -5.49 8.65
N GLU A 63 11.85 -4.32 8.09
CA GLU A 63 10.88 -3.39 8.68
C GLU A 63 9.46 -3.95 8.67
N ARG A 64 9.07 -4.73 7.64
CA ARG A 64 7.78 -5.43 7.58
C ARG A 64 7.54 -6.42 8.73
N LYS A 65 8.61 -6.91 9.37
CA LYS A 65 8.47 -7.76 10.57
C LYS A 65 7.96 -6.96 11.79
N LYS A 66 8.02 -5.63 11.72
CA LYS A 66 7.61 -4.69 12.75
C LYS A 66 6.40 -3.89 12.25
N GLY A 67 5.57 -3.45 13.18
CA GLY A 67 4.42 -2.61 12.86
C GLY A 67 3.34 -3.32 12.04
N THR A 68 2.55 -2.52 11.33
CA THR A 68 1.42 -2.97 10.50
C THR A 68 1.59 -2.50 9.06
N TRP A 69 1.42 -3.40 8.11
CA TRP A 69 1.57 -3.11 6.68
C TRP A 69 0.42 -3.72 5.88
N ALA A 70 0.09 -3.10 4.76
CA ALA A 70 -0.81 -3.67 3.76
C ALA A 70 -0.09 -3.82 2.42
N GLU A 71 -0.28 -4.95 1.77
CA GLU A 71 0.22 -5.24 0.44
C GLU A 71 -0.93 -5.59 -0.50
N PHE A 72 -1.07 -4.84 -1.57
CA PHE A 72 -2.02 -5.10 -2.66
C PHE A 72 -1.36 -6.02 -3.69
N LEU A 73 -2.00 -7.14 -3.99
CA LEU A 73 -1.51 -8.15 -4.91
C LEU A 73 -2.24 -8.04 -6.25
N PHE A 74 -1.50 -8.21 -7.34
CA PHE A 74 -2.04 -8.16 -8.70
C PHE A 74 -1.75 -9.48 -9.41
N THR A 75 -2.64 -9.88 -10.32
CA THR A 75 -2.46 -11.11 -11.12
C THR A 75 -1.38 -10.96 -12.18
N GLU A 76 -1.19 -9.73 -12.66
CA GLU A 76 -0.25 -9.37 -13.73
C GLU A 76 0.47 -8.08 -13.34
N GLU A 77 1.66 -7.85 -13.93
CA GLU A 77 2.38 -6.60 -13.77
C GLU A 77 1.51 -5.41 -14.24
N GLN A 78 1.49 -4.34 -13.45
CA GLN A 78 0.75 -3.11 -13.73
C GLN A 78 1.72 -1.93 -13.82
N GLY A 79 1.27 -0.83 -14.46
CA GLY A 79 2.00 0.45 -14.55
C GLY A 79 2.97 0.50 -15.73
N GLU A 80 2.86 1.54 -16.56
CA GLU A 80 3.67 1.67 -17.78
C GLU A 80 5.07 2.22 -17.49
N GLU A 81 5.18 3.34 -16.77
CA GLU A 81 6.47 4.00 -16.49
C GLU A 81 7.19 3.44 -15.26
N LEU A 82 6.41 2.94 -14.29
CA LEU A 82 6.90 2.40 -13.02
C LEU A 82 6.22 1.06 -12.75
N PRO A 83 6.64 -0.02 -13.43
CA PRO A 83 5.97 -1.31 -13.33
C PRO A 83 6.01 -1.90 -11.91
N PHE A 84 4.97 -2.67 -11.57
CA PHE A 84 4.86 -3.36 -10.28
C PHE A 84 3.95 -4.60 -10.36
N GLU A 85 4.30 -5.60 -9.57
CA GLU A 85 3.50 -6.82 -9.34
C GLU A 85 2.73 -6.73 -8.01
N ARG A 86 3.22 -5.90 -7.06
CA ARG A 86 2.59 -5.64 -5.75
C ARG A 86 2.86 -4.21 -5.32
N LEU A 87 1.96 -3.68 -4.49
CA LEU A 87 2.11 -2.38 -3.85
C LEU A 87 2.04 -2.55 -2.35
N LEU A 88 3.09 -2.16 -1.64
CA LEU A 88 3.23 -2.29 -0.20
C LEU A 88 3.22 -0.90 0.46
N VAL A 89 2.50 -0.78 1.57
CA VAL A 89 2.41 0.45 2.36
C VAL A 89 2.54 0.15 3.85
N GLN A 90 3.29 0.98 4.56
CA GLN A 90 3.37 0.96 6.03
C GLN A 90 2.22 1.78 6.60
N CYS A 91 1.52 1.27 7.59
CA CYS A 91 0.45 1.99 8.26
C CYS A 91 0.97 2.69 9.52
N GLU A 92 1.07 4.02 9.42
CA GLU A 92 1.45 4.91 10.52
C GLU A 92 0.38 6.00 10.67
N PRO A 93 -0.49 5.96 11.70
CA PRO A 93 -1.75 6.71 11.72
C PRO A 93 -1.57 8.23 11.59
N GLN A 94 -0.45 8.75 12.09
CA GLN A 94 -0.12 10.17 12.11
C GLN A 94 0.58 10.68 10.84
N PHE A 95 0.85 9.81 9.84
CA PHE A 95 1.52 10.23 8.61
C PHE A 95 0.54 10.92 7.67
N CYS A 96 0.86 12.14 7.25
CA CYS A 96 0.09 12.90 6.25
C CYS A 96 0.54 12.64 4.81
N GLY A 97 1.43 11.68 4.60
CA GLY A 97 1.92 11.28 3.30
C GLY A 97 2.77 10.03 3.42
N PHE A 98 2.82 9.22 2.38
CA PHE A 98 3.45 7.92 2.46
C PHE A 98 4.07 7.46 1.14
N ASN A 99 5.05 6.57 1.27
CA ASN A 99 5.60 5.84 0.14
C ASN A 99 4.74 4.61 -0.14
N LEU A 100 4.34 4.45 -1.39
CA LEU A 100 3.79 3.22 -1.91
C LEU A 100 4.91 2.45 -2.62
N ILE A 101 5.36 1.40 -1.95
CA ILE A 101 6.53 0.61 -2.33
C ILE A 101 6.13 -0.41 -3.37
N ARG A 102 6.86 -0.45 -4.49
CA ARG A 102 6.61 -1.40 -5.58
C ARG A 102 7.41 -2.67 -5.35
N TYR A 103 6.76 -3.81 -5.48
CA TYR A 103 7.45 -5.07 -5.73
C TYR A 103 7.53 -5.29 -7.24
N THR A 104 8.74 -5.50 -7.76
CA THR A 104 8.97 -5.80 -9.18
C THR A 104 10.27 -6.58 -9.31
N GLN A 105 10.38 -7.45 -10.30
CA GLN A 105 11.62 -8.20 -10.59
C GLN A 105 12.17 -8.95 -9.37
N GLY A 106 11.28 -9.50 -8.55
CA GLY A 106 11.65 -10.31 -7.39
C GLY A 106 11.98 -9.56 -6.08
N GLY A 107 11.74 -8.24 -6.00
CA GLY A 107 11.92 -7.54 -4.72
C GLY A 107 11.28 -6.14 -4.62
N TYR A 108 11.29 -5.60 -3.40
CA TYR A 108 10.88 -4.21 -3.12
C TYR A 108 12.05 -3.26 -3.39
N ASN A 109 12.29 -2.96 -4.68
CA ASN A 109 13.49 -2.23 -5.08
C ASN A 109 13.17 -0.99 -5.92
N GLY A 110 13.94 0.07 -5.67
CA GLY A 110 13.94 1.27 -6.51
C GLY A 110 12.89 2.29 -6.10
N ARG A 111 12.43 3.10 -7.06
CA ARG A 111 11.60 4.29 -6.79
C ARG A 111 10.24 3.90 -6.24
N CYS A 112 9.83 4.51 -5.14
CA CYS A 112 8.43 4.38 -4.69
C CYS A 112 7.55 5.36 -5.47
N TYR A 113 6.23 5.17 -5.37
CA TYR A 113 5.35 6.31 -5.53
C TYR A 113 5.23 7.04 -4.19
N TYR A 114 4.98 8.34 -4.22
CA TYR A 114 4.66 9.09 -3.02
C TYR A 114 3.31 9.76 -3.16
N LEU A 115 2.47 9.59 -2.15
CA LEU A 115 1.15 10.22 -2.05
C LEU A 115 1.17 11.15 -0.84
N ASP A 116 0.92 12.43 -1.08
CA ASP A 116 0.61 13.41 -0.03
C ASP A 116 -0.89 13.37 0.22
N LEU A 117 -1.33 13.19 1.46
CA LEU A 117 -2.75 13.06 1.81
C LEU A 117 -3.49 14.41 1.89
N ASN A 118 -2.79 15.52 1.66
CA ASN A 118 -3.33 16.85 1.46
C ASN A 118 -4.30 17.28 2.58
N GLY A 119 -3.79 17.31 3.82
CA GLY A 119 -4.56 17.66 5.01
C GLY A 119 -5.23 16.49 5.73
N GLY A 120 -5.17 15.28 5.15
CA GLY A 120 -5.53 14.02 5.82
C GLY A 120 -4.33 13.29 6.46
N ASP A 121 -4.61 12.11 6.99
CA ASP A 121 -3.63 11.18 7.56
C ASP A 121 -4.03 9.71 7.30
N MET A 122 -3.23 8.76 7.79
CA MET A 122 -3.47 7.33 7.56
C MET A 122 -4.40 6.67 8.60
N SER A 123 -5.00 7.43 9.51
CA SER A 123 -5.77 6.89 10.65
C SER A 123 -6.85 5.89 10.21
N ALA A 124 -7.66 6.23 9.21
CA ALA A 124 -8.74 5.38 8.71
C ALA A 124 -8.26 4.00 8.23
N LEU A 125 -7.13 3.96 7.49
CA LEU A 125 -6.54 2.69 7.06
C LEU A 125 -5.97 1.92 8.26
N CYS A 126 -5.26 2.61 9.16
CA CYS A 126 -4.66 1.99 10.34
C CYS A 126 -5.73 1.36 11.26
N GLU A 127 -6.84 2.05 11.49
CA GLU A 127 -7.97 1.55 12.27
C GLU A 127 -8.62 0.34 11.61
N CYS A 128 -8.79 0.35 10.28
CA CYS A 128 -9.28 -0.80 9.53
C CYS A 128 -8.38 -2.02 9.75
N LEU A 129 -7.06 -1.87 9.55
CA LEU A 129 -6.11 -2.98 9.69
C LEU A 129 -5.94 -3.46 11.14
N ALA A 130 -6.14 -2.58 12.13
CA ALA A 130 -6.08 -2.96 13.54
C ALA A 130 -7.15 -4.00 13.91
N ASN A 131 -8.28 -3.98 13.21
CA ASN A 131 -9.45 -4.85 13.42
C ASN A 131 -9.43 -6.16 12.61
N LEU A 132 -8.38 -6.39 11.80
CA LEU A 132 -8.16 -7.60 10.99
C LEU A 132 -7.10 -8.52 11.61
#